data_AF-A0A139RCR4-F1
#
_entry.id   AF-A0A139RCR4-F1
#
_cell.length_a   1.000
_cell.length_b   1.000
_cell.length_c   1.000
_cell.angle_alpha   90.00
_cell.angle_beta   90.00
_cell.angle_gamma   90.00
#
_symmetry.space_group_name_H-M   'P 1'
#
loop_
_entity.id
_entity.type
_entity.pdbx_description
1 polymer ?
#
loop_
_entity_poly.entity_id
_entity_poly.type
_entity_poly.pdbx_seq_one_letter_code
_entity_poly.pdbx_strand_id
1 'polypeptide(L)'
;MELHFNLELVETYKSNSQKARILTEDWVYRQSYCPNCGNNPLKHFENNRPVADFYCNHCSEEFELKSKKGNFSSTINDGAYATMMERVQADNNPNFFF
;
A
#
# COMPACT_ATOMS: atom_id res chain seq x y z
N MET A 1 -0.61 17.11 -4.51
CA MET A 1 0.11 15.84 -4.72
C MET A 1 0.97 15.97 -5.95
N GLU A 2 2.23 15.58 -5.84
CA GLU A 2 3.13 15.39 -6.98
C GLU A 2 2.95 13.96 -7.53
N LEU A 3 2.91 13.81 -8.85
CA LEU A 3 2.54 12.55 -9.51
C LEU A 3 3.74 11.80 -10.11
N HIS A 4 4.89 11.87 -9.43
CA HIS A 4 6.10 11.15 -9.83
C HIS A 4 6.73 10.42 -8.66
N PHE A 5 7.41 9.31 -8.97
CA PHE A 5 8.16 8.53 -7.99
C PHE A 5 9.55 9.12 -7.70
N ASN A 6 10.11 8.78 -6.54
CA ASN A 6 11.51 9.03 -6.25
C ASN A 6 12.38 7.86 -6.74
N LEU A 7 12.96 8.00 -7.94
CA LEU A 7 13.70 6.93 -8.59
C LEU A 7 15.03 6.56 -7.92
N GLU A 8 15.58 7.44 -7.08
CA GLU A 8 16.83 7.18 -6.34
C GLU A 8 16.66 5.99 -5.37
N LEU A 9 15.45 5.77 -4.84
CA LEU A 9 15.15 4.70 -3.88
C LEU A 9 15.38 3.28 -4.42
N VAL A 10 15.43 3.14 -5.75
CA VAL A 10 15.44 1.82 -6.40
C VAL A 10 16.67 1.54 -7.25
N GLU A 11 17.69 2.39 -7.19
CA GLU A 11 18.93 2.24 -7.98
C GLU A 11 19.59 0.88 -7.77
N THR A 12 19.61 0.39 -6.53
CA THR A 12 20.27 -0.86 -6.15
C THR A 12 19.41 -2.11 -6.38
N TYR A 13 18.11 -1.94 -6.65
CA TYR A 13 17.18 -3.04 -6.82
C TYR A 13 17.21 -3.56 -8.25
N LYS A 14 17.11 -4.89 -8.43
CA LYS A 14 17.04 -5.52 -9.76
C LYS A 14 15.62 -5.93 -10.15
N SER A 15 14.86 -6.48 -9.19
CA SER A 15 13.50 -6.97 -9.43
C SER A 15 12.52 -5.82 -9.59
N ASN A 16 11.84 -5.75 -10.74
CA ASN A 16 10.81 -4.74 -10.98
C ASN A 16 9.67 -4.80 -9.96
N SER A 17 9.33 -5.98 -9.44
CA SER A 17 8.31 -6.10 -8.38
C SER A 17 8.76 -5.44 -7.08
N GLN A 18 10.04 -5.60 -6.71
CA GLN A 18 10.60 -4.92 -5.53
C GLN A 18 10.76 -3.42 -5.77
N LYS A 19 11.13 -3.01 -6.99
CA LYS A 19 11.14 -1.58 -7.35
C LYS A 19 9.75 -0.97 -7.21
N ALA A 20 8.74 -1.62 -7.78
CA ALA A 20 7.36 -1.16 -7.72
C ALA A 20 6.94 -0.95 -6.27
N ARG A 21 7.10 -1.98 -5.42
CA ARG A 21 6.81 -1.92 -3.98
C ARG A 21 7.39 -0.67 -3.32
N ILE A 22 8.70 -0.45 -3.46
CA ILE A 22 9.40 0.67 -2.82
C ILE A 22 8.90 2.02 -3.34
N LEU A 23 8.77 2.15 -4.67
CA LEU A 23 8.35 3.42 -5.27
C LEU A 23 6.90 3.77 -4.93
N THR A 24 6.00 2.79 -4.94
CA THR A 24 4.57 3.03 -4.73
C THR A 24 4.26 3.28 -3.28
N GLU A 25 4.88 2.54 -2.35
CA GLU A 25 4.73 2.77 -0.91
C GLU A 25 5.33 4.12 -0.48
N ASP A 26 6.50 4.51 -1.03
CA ASP A 26 7.08 5.85 -0.80
C ASP A 26 6.15 6.96 -1.31
N TRP A 27 5.58 6.77 -2.50
CA TRP A 27 4.68 7.76 -3.07
C TRP A 27 3.41 7.93 -2.23
N VAL A 28 2.77 6.82 -1.81
CA VAL A 28 1.59 6.89 -0.94
C VAL A 28 1.95 7.56 0.37
N TYR A 29 3.08 7.22 0.99
CA TYR A 29 3.52 7.86 2.24
C TYR A 29 3.67 9.38 2.11
N ARG A 30 4.33 9.84 1.05
CA ARG A 30 4.63 11.27 0.88
C ARG A 30 3.47 12.09 0.34
N GLN A 31 2.59 11.47 -0.44
CA GLN A 31 1.61 12.20 -1.25
C GLN A 31 0.17 11.97 -0.83
N SER A 32 -0.18 10.80 -0.30
CA SER A 32 -1.57 10.47 0.05
C SER A 32 -2.03 11.08 1.38
N TYR A 33 -3.32 10.97 1.64
CA TYR A 33 -3.98 11.27 2.90
C TYR A 33 -4.97 10.14 3.20
N CYS A 34 -5.47 10.07 4.44
CA CYS A 34 -6.53 9.13 4.80
C CYS A 34 -7.85 9.51 4.12
N PRO A 35 -8.40 8.70 3.21
CA PRO A 35 -9.63 9.03 2.48
C PRO A 35 -10.87 9.10 3.38
N ASN A 36 -10.83 8.46 4.56
CA ASN A 36 -11.93 8.48 5.52
C ASN A 36 -12.00 9.82 6.30
N CYS A 37 -10.87 10.32 6.80
CA CYS A 37 -10.85 11.48 7.72
C CYS A 37 -9.97 12.67 7.29
N GLY A 38 -9.26 12.58 6.16
CA GLY A 38 -8.41 13.65 5.64
C GLY A 38 -7.02 13.77 6.29
N ASN A 39 -6.70 12.95 7.30
CA ASN A 39 -5.41 13.03 8.01
C ASN A 39 -4.23 12.74 7.07
N ASN A 40 -3.12 13.47 7.24
CA ASN A 40 -1.90 13.35 6.44
C ASN A 40 -0.65 13.50 7.34
N PRO A 41 0.36 12.63 7.20
CA PRO A 41 0.43 11.51 6.27
C PRO A 41 -0.23 10.25 6.84
N LEU A 42 -0.56 9.30 5.97
CA LEU A 42 -0.73 7.91 6.39
C LEU A 42 0.59 7.38 6.98
N LYS A 43 0.51 6.46 7.94
CA LYS A 43 1.68 5.84 8.56
C LYS A 43 1.92 4.47 7.95
N HIS A 44 3.19 4.14 7.72
CA HIS A 44 3.62 2.80 7.30
C HIS A 44 3.49 1.80 8.45
N PHE A 45 3.02 0.60 8.13
CA PHE A 45 3.28 -0.57 8.95
C PHE A 45 4.70 -1.12 8.73
N GLU A 46 5.10 -2.04 9.60
CA GLU A 46 6.35 -2.79 9.46
C GLU A 46 6.36 -3.68 8.21
N ASN A 47 7.54 -3.81 7.59
CA ASN A 47 7.73 -4.73 6.47
C ASN A 47 7.30 -6.15 6.85
N ASN A 48 6.65 -6.84 5.91
CA ASN A 48 6.08 -8.18 6.05
C ASN A 48 4.87 -8.29 6.99
N ARG A 49 4.27 -7.16 7.40
CA ARG A 49 2.93 -7.20 7.98
C ARG A 49 1.95 -7.78 6.94
N PRO A 50 1.18 -8.82 7.29
CA PRO A 50 0.28 -9.39 6.32
C PRO A 50 -0.94 -8.50 6.04
N VAL A 51 -1.12 -8.14 4.77
CA VAL A 51 -2.31 -7.45 4.24
C VAL A 51 -2.64 -6.18 5.05
N ALA A 52 -1.64 -5.32 5.21
CA ALA A 52 -1.78 -3.93 5.64
C ALA A 52 -0.45 -3.20 5.46
N ASP A 53 -0.43 -2.23 4.55
CA ASP A 53 0.75 -1.41 4.27
C ASP A 53 0.71 -0.08 5.04
N PHE A 54 -0.49 0.48 5.23
CA PHE A 54 -0.67 1.77 5.91
C PHE A 54 -1.78 1.75 6.96
N TYR A 55 -1.69 2.68 7.90
CA TYR A 55 -2.79 3.03 8.80
C TYR A 55 -2.93 4.54 8.98
N CYS A 56 -4.13 4.95 9.36
CA CYS A 56 -4.41 6.30 9.81
C CYS A 56 -4.35 6.37 11.35
N ASN A 57 -3.43 7.15 11.91
CA ASN A 57 -3.36 7.35 13.36
C ASN A 57 -4.46 8.25 13.93
N HIS A 58 -5.39 8.74 13.11
CA HIS A 58 -6.52 9.57 13.55
C HIS A 58 -7.83 8.79 13.65
N CYS A 59 -8.17 7.98 12.64
CA CYS A 59 -9.41 7.20 12.62
C CYS A 59 -9.20 5.69 12.62
N SER A 60 -7.95 5.22 12.76
CA SER A 60 -7.58 3.80 12.86
C SER A 60 -7.86 2.93 11.63
N GLU A 61 -8.32 3.51 10.52
CA GLU A 61 -8.45 2.78 9.25
C GLU A 61 -7.11 2.22 8.77
N GLU A 62 -7.13 0.98 8.29
CA GLU A 62 -5.99 0.30 7.67
C GLU A 62 -6.16 0.27 6.16
N PHE A 63 -5.03 0.22 5.44
CA PHE A 63 -4.99 0.24 3.98
C PHE A 63 -3.94 -0.74 3.44
N GLU A 64 -4.35 -1.56 2.48
CA GLU A 64 -3.51 -2.42 1.66
C GLU A 64 -3.29 -1.75 0.29
N LEU A 65 -2.05 -1.56 -0.13
CA LEU A 65 -1.68 -0.99 -1.41
C LEU A 65 -1.42 -2.08 -2.45
N LYS A 66 -2.24 -2.11 -3.49
CA LYS A 66 -1.97 -2.87 -4.71
C LYS A 66 -1.53 -1.91 -5.79
N SER A 67 -0.50 -2.27 -6.55
CA SER A 67 0.02 -1.38 -7.59
C SER A 67 0.37 -2.15 -8.85
N LYS A 68 0.14 -1.51 -9.99
CA LYS A 68 0.36 -2.11 -11.30
C LYS A 68 0.83 -1.08 -12.31
N LYS A 69 1.76 -1.47 -13.17
CA LYS A 69 2.07 -0.71 -14.38
C LYS A 69 0.97 -0.91 -15.44
N GLY A 70 0.44 0.19 -15.96
CA GLY A 70 -0.60 0.19 -16.99
C GLY A 70 -2.01 0.13 -16.41
N ASN A 71 -2.94 -0.44 -17.18
CA ASN A 71 -4.36 -0.38 -16.84
C ASN A 71 -4.74 -1.33 -15.70
N PHE A 72 -5.80 -0.95 -14.97
CA PHE A 72 -6.48 -1.75 -13.95
C PHE A 72 -7.16 -3.00 -14.56
N SER A 73 -7.35 -4.03 -13.74
CA SER A 73 -8.01 -5.30 -14.10
C SER A 73 -8.94 -5.71 -12.96
N SER A 74 -9.99 -6.48 -13.28
CA SER A 74 -10.88 -7.06 -12.26
C SER A 74 -10.22 -8.18 -11.44
N THR A 75 -9.06 -8.68 -11.87
CA THR A 75 -8.25 -9.66 -11.13
C THR A 75 -6.97 -9.00 -10.65
N ILE A 76 -6.74 -9.06 -9.33
CA ILE A 76 -5.58 -8.45 -8.67
C ILE A 76 -4.73 -9.54 -8.04
N ASN A 77 -3.42 -9.48 -8.29
CA ASN A 77 -2.47 -10.40 -7.69
C ASN A 77 -2.25 -10.06 -6.21
N ASP A 78 -2.19 -11.09 -5.38
CA ASP A 78 -2.01 -10.98 -3.93
C ASP A 78 -0.91 -11.94 -3.42
N GLY A 79 -0.66 -11.92 -2.10
CA GLY A 79 0.25 -12.83 -1.40
C GLY A 79 -0.43 -14.15 -0.99
N ALA A 80 -0.26 -14.52 0.28
CA ALA A 80 -0.68 -15.82 0.80
C ALA A 80 -2.20 -15.89 0.99
N TYR A 81 -2.84 -16.89 0.36
CA TYR A 81 -4.30 -17.07 0.38
C TYR A 81 -4.90 -17.15 1.79
N ALA A 82 -4.36 -18.01 2.65
CA ALA A 82 -4.90 -18.20 4.00
C ALA A 82 -4.89 -16.89 4.81
N THR A 83 -3.78 -16.16 4.75
CA THR A 83 -3.63 -14.90 5.47
C THR A 83 -4.53 -13.79 4.92
N MET A 84 -4.74 -13.74 3.60
CA MET A 84 -5.72 -12.84 3.01
C MET A 84 -7.14 -13.15 3.52
N MET A 85 -7.53 -14.43 3.54
CA MET A 85 -8.84 -14.85 4.05
C MET A 85 -9.05 -14.46 5.52
N GLU A 86 -8.03 -14.59 6.36
CA GLU A 86 -8.07 -14.14 7.76
C GLU A 86 -8.22 -12.62 7.85
N ARG A 87 -7.46 -11.86 7.06
CA ARG A 87 -7.41 -10.39 7.14
C ARG A 87 -8.67 -9.72 6.62
N VAL A 88 -9.34 -10.27 5.61
CA VAL A 88 -10.63 -9.72 5.12
C VAL A 88 -11.79 -10.00 6.07
N GLN A 89 -11.63 -10.92 7.02
CA GLN A 89 -12.64 -11.26 8.04
C GLN A 89 -12.36 -10.62 9.40
N ALA A 90 -11.23 -9.93 9.56
CA ALA A 90 -10.86 -9.28 10.81
C ALA A 90 -11.71 -8.02 11.08
N ASP A 91 -11.87 -7.66 12.35
CA ASP A 91 -12.59 -6.42 12.75
C ASP A 91 -11.90 -5.15 12.21
N ASN A 92 -10.59 -5.21 11.98
CA ASN A 92 -9.76 -4.17 11.36
C ASN A 92 -9.34 -4.59 9.93
N ASN A 93 -10.29 -5.09 9.13
CA ASN A 93 -10.03 -5.43 7.75
C ASN A 93 -9.57 -4.17 6.97
N PRO A 94 -8.54 -4.29 6.10
CA PRO A 94 -7.99 -3.14 5.41
C PRO A 94 -8.91 -2.68 4.27
N ASN A 95 -8.90 -1.38 4.01
CA ASN A 95 -9.33 -0.81 2.73
C ASN A 95 -8.25 -1.06 1.67
N PHE A 96 -8.59 -0.96 0.38
CA PHE A 96 -7.64 -1.22 -0.70
C PHE A 96 -7.35 0.03 -1.54
N PHE A 97 -6.08 0.36 -1.71
CA PHE A 97 -5.57 1.29 -2.72
C PHE A 97 -5.14 0.53 -3.98
N PHE A 98 -5.32 1.16 -5.15
CA PHE A 98 -4.99 0.61 -6.47
C PHE A 98 -4.30 1.64 -7.36
#